data_AF-A0A2D6MIV4-F1
#
_entry.id   AF-A0A2D6MIV4-F1
#
_cell.length_a   1.000
_cell.length_b   1.000
_cell.length_c   1.000
_cell.angle_alpha   90.00
_cell.angle_beta   90.00
_cell.angle_gamma   90.00
#
_symmetry.space_group_name_H-M   'P 1'
#
loop_
_entity.id
_entity.type
_entity.pdbx_description
1 polymer ?
#
loop_
_entity_poly.entity_id
_entity_poly.type
_entity_poly.pdbx_seq_one_letter_code
_entity_poly.pdbx_strand_id
1 'polypeptide(L)' 'MPDVTVSFTDAQWTRIVAASSYILRPDEGTVDATKLSAKWKAQVTDHVKSYEESLLSTDEF' A
#
# COMPACT_ATOMS: atom_id res chain seq x y z
N MET A 1 12.67 13.27 4.56
CA MET A 1 11.91 12.41 3.63
C MET A 1 10.91 13.31 2.92
N PRO A 2 10.75 13.23 1.59
CA PRO A 2 9.68 13.96 0.93
C PRO A 2 8.32 13.36 1.31
N ASP A 3 7.34 14.22 1.58
CA ASP A 3 5.97 13.79 1.83
C ASP A 3 5.21 13.65 0.50
N VAL A 4 4.42 12.60 0.37
CA VAL A 4 3.55 12.35 -0.79
C VAL A 4 2.10 12.37 -0.34
N THR A 5 1.29 13.22 -0.97
CA THR A 5 -0.14 13.36 -0.67
C THR A 5 -0.97 12.80 -1.82
N VAL A 6 -1.93 11.94 -1.49
CA VAL A 6 -2.94 11.41 -2.43
C VAL A 6 -4.32 11.82 -1.93
N SER A 7 -5.11 12.45 -2.80
CA SER A 7 -6.47 12.89 -2.49
C SER A 7 -7.48 12.10 -3.31
N PHE A 8 -8.52 11.62 -2.63
CA PHE A 8 -9.68 10.97 -3.27
C PHE A 8 -10.88 11.90 -3.24
N THR A 9 -11.69 11.87 -4.29
CA THR A 9 -13.03 12.47 -4.23
C THR A 9 -13.94 11.65 -3.33
N ASP A 10 -15.04 12.25 -2.85
CA ASP A 10 -16.02 11.55 -2.01
C ASP A 10 -16.57 10.28 -2.68
N ALA A 11 -16.78 10.34 -4.00
CA ALA A 11 -17.24 9.19 -4.79
C ALA A 11 -16.18 8.07 -4.86
N GLN A 12 -14.91 8.42 -4.97
CA GLN A 12 -13.81 7.45 -4.93
C GLN A 12 -13.66 6.86 -3.52
N TRP A 13 -13.73 7.70 -2.48
CA TRP A 13 -13.66 7.25 -1.10
C TRP A 13 -14.79 6.29 -0.74
N THR A 14 -16.02 6.58 -1.18
CA THR A 14 -17.17 5.69 -0.99
C THR A 14 -16.92 4.31 -1.59
N ARG A 15 -16.33 4.24 -2.80
CA ARG A 15 -15.97 2.96 -3.45
C ARG A 15 -14.87 2.22 -2.68
N ILE A 16 -13.89 2.94 -2.13
CA ILE A 16 -12.82 2.36 -1.30
C ILE A 16 -13.41 1.73 -0.03
N VAL A 17 -14.26 2.45 0.69
CA VAL A 17 -14.91 1.95 1.91
C VAL A 17 -15.80 0.74 1.61
N ALA A 18 -16.55 0.79 0.50
CA ALA A 18 -17.38 -0.35 0.06
C ALA A 18 -16.53 -1.60 -0.27
N ALA A 19 -15.31 -1.42 -0.76
CA ALA A 19 -14.36 -2.49 -1.05
C ALA A 19 -13.47 -2.87 0.16
N SER A 20 -13.78 -2.40 1.37
CA SER A 20 -12.94 -2.58 2.56
C SER A 20 -12.58 -4.03 2.86
N SER A 21 -13.50 -4.98 2.63
CA SER A 21 -13.26 -6.41 2.82
C SER A 21 -12.22 -7.03 1.88
N TYR A 22 -11.91 -6.38 0.76
CA TYR A 22 -10.82 -6.79 -0.15
C TYR A 22 -9.50 -6.10 0.20
N ILE A 23 -9.55 -5.01 0.95
CA ILE A 23 -8.38 -4.20 1.32
C ILE A 23 -7.81 -4.67 2.65
N LEU A 24 -8.69 -5.01 3.60
CA LEU A 24 -8.39 -5.38 4.98
C LEU A 24 -8.87 -6.79 5.30
N ARG A 25 -8.23 -7.41 6.29
CA ARG A 25 -8.77 -8.62 6.91
C ARG A 25 -10.02 -8.29 7.74
N PRO A 26 -10.93 -9.25 7.94
CA PRO A 26 -12.16 -9.01 8.70
C PRO A 26 -11.97 -8.52 10.15
N ASP A 27 -10.82 -8.82 10.76
CA ASP A 27 -10.45 -8.44 12.13
C ASP A 27 -9.76 -7.07 12.24
N GLU A 28 -9.44 -6.42 11.11
CA GLU A 28 -8.69 -5.17 11.09
C GLU A 28 -9.56 -3.90 11.19
N GLY A 29 -10.88 -4.06 11.27
CA GLY A 29 -11.82 -2.95 11.40
C GLY A 29 -12.13 -2.24 10.08
N THR A 30 -12.29 -0.91 10.14
CA THR A 30 -12.70 -0.08 9.00
C THR A 30 -11.50 0.43 8.20
N VAL A 31 -11.66 0.58 6.89
CA VAL A 31 -10.69 1.29 6.05
C VAL A 31 -10.74 2.79 6.35
N ASP A 32 -9.59 3.33 6.78
CA ASP A 32 -9.34 4.76 6.90
C ASP A 32 -8.04 5.16 6.17
N ALA A 33 -7.79 6.47 6.11
CA ALA A 33 -6.61 7.02 5.43
C ALA A 33 -5.29 6.53 6.04
N THR A 34 -5.23 6.35 7.35
CA THR A 34 -4.05 5.86 8.06
C THR A 34 -3.75 4.41 7.66
N LYS A 35 -4.76 3.55 7.61
CA LYS A 35 -4.63 2.14 7.27
C LYS A 35 -4.19 1.96 5.81
N LEU A 36 -4.77 2.73 4.89
CA LEU A 36 -4.33 2.73 3.48
C LEU A 36 -2.89 3.23 3.33
N SER A 37 -2.52 4.29 4.04
CA SER A 37 -1.16 4.84 3.99
C SER A 37 -0.14 3.80 4.50
N ALA A 38 -0.46 3.11 5.59
CA ALA A 38 0.39 2.04 6.12
C ALA A 38 0.51 0.86 5.13
N LYS A 39 -0.61 0.44 4.52
CA LYS A 39 -0.62 -0.64 3.51
C LYS A 39 0.22 -0.27 2.29
N TRP A 40 0.04 0.94 1.75
CA TRP A 40 0.79 1.40 0.58
C TRP A 40 2.29 1.51 0.89
N LYS A 41 2.64 2.04 2.07
CA LYS A 41 4.04 2.09 2.52
C LYS A 41 4.67 0.70 2.59
N ALA A 42 3.94 -0.29 3.12
CA ALA A 42 4.40 -1.67 3.16
C ALA A 42 4.62 -2.23 1.74
N GLN A 43 3.64 -2.06 0.85
CA GLN A 43 3.74 -2.53 -0.54
C GLN A 43 4.92 -1.91 -1.31
N VAL A 44 5.12 -0.60 -1.19
CA VAL A 44 6.27 0.08 -1.82
C VAL A 44 7.59 -0.43 -1.24
N THR A 45 7.64 -0.63 0.08
CA THR A 45 8.84 -1.19 0.74
C THR A 45 9.16 -2.58 0.21
N ASP A 46 8.15 -3.44 0.06
CA ASP A 46 8.32 -4.79 -0.46
C ASP A 46 8.77 -4.78 -1.92
N HIS A 47 8.22 -3.89 -2.76
CA HIS A 47 8.70 -3.72 -4.14
C HIS A 47 10.17 -3.26 -4.22
N VAL A 48 10.59 -2.34 -3.36
CA VAL A 48 11.98 -1.88 -3.30
C VAL A 48 12.90 -3.03 -2.90
N LYS A 49 12.53 -3.80 -1.87
CA LYS A 49 13.31 -4.97 -1.44
C LYS A 49 13.43 -6.02 -2.54
N SER A 50 12.32 -6.36 -3.21
CA SER A 50 12.34 -7.33 -4.31
C SER A 50 13.24 -6.86 -5.47
N TYR A 51 13.27 -5.56 -5.76
CA TYR A 51 14.19 -5.00 -6.75
C TYR A 51 15.65 -5.13 -6.28
N GLU A 52 15.95 -4.77 -5.04
CA GLU A 52 17.30 -4.90 -4.46
C GLU A 52 17.79 -6.35 -4.48
N GLU A 53 16.94 -7.31 -4.12
CA GLU A 53 17.22 -8.75 -4.20
C GLU A 53 17.49 -9.20 -5.64
N SER A 54 16.75 -8.68 -6.63
CA SER A 54 16.96 -9.02 -8.04
C SER A 54 18.33 -8.56 -8.56
N LEU A 55 18.82 -7.41 -8.10
CA LEU A 55 20.16 -6.91 -8.45
C LEU A 55 21.25 -7.80 -7.87
N LEU A 56 21.13 -8.19 -6.58
CA LEU A 56 22.08 -9.09 -5.93
C LEU A 56 22.13 -10.46 -6.63
N SER A 57 20.99 -10.99 -7.07
CA SER A 57 20.94 -12.25 -7.81
C SER A 57 21.58 -12.20 -9.21
N THR A 58 21.75 -11.00 -9.77
CA THR A 58 22.34 -10.80 -11.10
C THR A 58 23.87 -10.62 -11.04
N ASP A 59 24.40 -10.18 -9.89
CA ASP A 59 25.84 -9.98 -9.66
C ASP A 59 26.60 -11.28 -9.30
N GLU A 60 25.91 -12.40 -9.03
CA GLU A 60 26.53 -13.70 -8.70
C GLU A 60 26.91 -14.57 -9.93
N PHE A 61 27.17 -13.98 -11.10
CA PHE A 61 27.62 -14.69 -12.32
C PHE A 61 29.04 -14.37 -12.76
#